data_AF-A0A534UML1-F1
#
_entry.id   AF-A0A534UML1-F1
#
_cell.length_a   1.000
_cell.length_b   1.000
_cell.length_c   1.000
_cell.angle_alpha   90.00
_cell.angle_beta   90.00
_cell.angle_gamma   90.00
#
_symmetry.space_group_name_H-M   'P 1'
#
loop_
_entity.id
_entity.type
_entity.pdbx_description
1 polymer ?
#
loop_
_entity_poly.entity_id
_entity_poly.type
_entity_poly.pdbx_seq_one_letter_code
_entity_poly.pdbx_strand_id
1 'polypeptide(L)'
;MSTLKCGDGLSKAFAGAIRAVIKCHAKMASSVLKLAPVDDEACESNDPVKHKSAKEKLDAAIAKIAPLCTSTQLTLAAGFESTLFASKTNPSSLDAQAAAVYCDGSTSIDPAGAGGDDAGTIDTAAADAANRLKCANAVGSELGKLIAAATKCHVKLADSDFGVKDFDENVCEENDPVKGKAALQKYNAAMTKLTGKAICTQSCLSAGNRTALGTNILAQVEAANALFYPCPVPGACTCAGGTPTQTSFTTGIGSGTCGHLDADGTPNFFSLACGGLYFGGANVGVPLPSKIPDQGSSLTQVSSCSGNTLTLAGATAAQTTGGSPPNNRCVQGLTTKLNTACLTNADCASTCATVADCSPGATTCTGGACNNAKCAQTKCTNTGCLFGPPLPIPNNAQPPTSTCVLNTITANATGSADCNAGSVTNLNLPLSSGIFLTGDLMPMRCSGGTTPGANCTGGGGCGTIAVGSCPGGTCLNDTGRCASGGGEVTNTPCCFNGDCALSGSCLPGSCVAGGNAGFGCVTDADCPSSTCRTFIQTCPICNATTGKCNAGINDTLSCTPGDSGIDGDYPTSHDCPPPPASGLGALPISFVLNTGTVTKTAVDLTDQV
;
A
#
# COMPACT_ATOMS: atom_id res chain seq x y z
N MET A 1 -39.79 0.92 -13.74
CA MET A 1 -39.86 0.77 -15.22
C MET A 1 -39.22 1.94 -15.97
N SER A 2 -39.53 3.21 -15.70
CA SER A 2 -38.90 4.35 -16.42
C SER A 2 -37.38 4.44 -16.19
N THR A 3 -36.92 4.20 -14.96
CA THR A 3 -35.50 4.20 -14.56
C THR A 3 -34.67 3.10 -15.25
N LEU A 4 -35.22 1.88 -15.37
CA LEU A 4 -34.63 0.77 -16.13
C LEU A 4 -34.48 1.15 -17.61
N LYS A 5 -35.54 1.67 -18.24
CA LYS A 5 -35.50 2.12 -19.64
C LYS A 5 -34.49 3.25 -19.87
N CYS A 6 -34.30 4.13 -18.90
CA CYS A 6 -33.24 5.12 -18.93
C CYS A 6 -31.86 4.46 -18.91
N GLY A 7 -31.60 3.57 -17.94
CA GLY A 7 -30.31 2.87 -17.83
C GLY A 7 -29.94 2.10 -19.09
N ASP A 8 -30.90 1.37 -19.66
CA ASP A 8 -30.77 0.69 -20.95
C ASP A 8 -30.45 1.64 -22.10
N GLY A 9 -31.10 2.79 -22.12
CA GLY A 9 -30.90 3.79 -23.15
C GLY A 9 -29.51 4.40 -23.08
N LEU A 10 -29.09 4.80 -21.88
CA LEU A 10 -27.79 5.41 -21.61
C LEU A 10 -26.66 4.42 -21.94
N SER A 11 -26.70 3.20 -21.39
CA SER A 11 -25.67 2.19 -21.62
C SER A 11 -25.46 1.90 -23.12
N LYS A 12 -26.56 1.77 -23.88
CA LYS A 12 -26.53 1.59 -25.35
C LYS A 12 -25.99 2.82 -26.08
N ALA A 13 -26.32 4.03 -25.63
CA ALA A 13 -25.82 5.28 -26.23
C ALA A 13 -24.31 5.40 -26.07
N PHE A 14 -23.77 5.18 -24.86
CA PHE A 14 -22.34 5.22 -24.59
C PHE A 14 -21.57 4.12 -25.34
N ALA A 15 -22.06 2.88 -25.35
CA ALA A 15 -21.46 1.82 -26.16
C ALA A 15 -21.46 2.17 -27.66
N GLY A 16 -22.47 2.91 -28.14
CA GLY A 16 -22.51 3.46 -29.49
C GLY A 16 -21.44 4.52 -29.75
N ALA A 17 -21.25 5.44 -28.80
CA ALA A 17 -20.27 6.52 -28.86
C ALA A 17 -18.83 5.98 -28.87
N ILE A 18 -18.48 5.07 -27.95
CA ILE A 18 -17.16 4.43 -27.90
C ILE A 18 -16.82 3.75 -29.24
N ARG A 19 -17.80 3.04 -29.83
CA ARG A 19 -17.61 2.41 -31.15
C ARG A 19 -17.49 3.40 -32.30
N ALA A 20 -18.02 4.61 -32.16
CA ALA A 20 -17.86 5.67 -33.15
C ALA A 20 -16.44 6.23 -33.09
N VAL A 21 -15.95 6.57 -31.89
CA VAL A 21 -14.58 7.03 -31.63
C VAL A 21 -13.53 6.02 -32.07
N ILE A 22 -13.68 4.73 -31.72
CA ILE A 22 -12.80 3.66 -32.24
C ILE A 22 -12.68 3.67 -33.77
N LYS A 23 -13.75 4.03 -34.49
CA LYS A 23 -13.70 4.15 -35.96
C LYS A 23 -13.05 5.45 -36.42
N CYS A 24 -13.16 6.52 -35.66
CA CYS A 24 -12.47 7.79 -35.93
C CYS A 24 -10.96 7.59 -35.80
N HIS A 25 -10.47 7.08 -34.66
CA HIS A 25 -9.06 6.68 -34.49
C HIS A 25 -8.54 5.75 -35.60
N ALA A 26 -9.34 4.77 -36.05
CA ALA A 26 -8.95 3.88 -37.15
C ALA A 26 -8.81 4.59 -38.51
N LYS A 27 -9.64 5.61 -38.77
CA LYS A 27 -9.49 6.45 -39.96
C LYS A 27 -8.26 7.34 -39.85
N MET A 28 -8.00 7.90 -38.68
CA MET A 28 -6.83 8.74 -38.41
C MET A 28 -5.53 7.96 -38.62
N ALA A 29 -5.38 6.80 -37.98
CA ALA A 29 -4.23 5.94 -38.21
C ALA A 29 -4.08 5.53 -39.71
N SER A 30 -5.20 5.30 -40.40
CA SER A 30 -5.21 5.00 -41.84
C SER A 30 -4.86 6.19 -42.73
N SER A 31 -5.14 7.41 -42.31
CA SER A 31 -4.85 8.65 -43.05
C SER A 31 -3.38 9.03 -42.88
N VAL A 32 -2.83 8.86 -41.67
CA VAL A 32 -1.40 9.00 -41.37
C VAL A 32 -0.57 8.02 -42.20
N LEU A 33 -0.95 6.74 -42.28
CA LEU A 33 -0.22 5.77 -43.12
C LEU A 33 -0.23 6.14 -44.61
N LYS A 34 -1.27 6.84 -45.08
CA LYS A 34 -1.39 7.34 -46.46
C LYS A 34 -0.69 8.69 -46.68
N LEU A 35 0.03 9.20 -45.68
CA LEU A 35 0.67 10.53 -45.70
C LEU A 35 -0.32 11.67 -45.95
N ALA A 36 -1.57 11.50 -45.50
CA ALA A 36 -2.63 12.49 -45.60
C ALA A 36 -3.37 12.56 -44.25
N PRO A 37 -2.69 12.96 -43.16
CA PRO A 37 -3.32 13.06 -41.84
C PRO A 37 -4.54 13.97 -41.90
N VAL A 38 -5.62 13.55 -41.25
CA VAL A 38 -6.86 14.31 -41.16
C VAL A 38 -7.13 14.62 -39.70
N ASP A 39 -7.59 15.84 -39.45
CA ASP A 39 -8.19 16.24 -38.19
C ASP A 39 -9.60 15.67 -38.10
N ASP A 40 -9.78 14.69 -37.21
CA ASP A 40 -11.04 13.97 -37.01
C ASP A 40 -11.76 14.42 -35.73
N GLU A 41 -11.46 15.62 -35.22
CA GLU A 41 -12.26 16.29 -34.17
C GLU A 41 -13.73 16.47 -34.60
N ALA A 42 -13.95 16.59 -35.91
CA ALA A 42 -15.28 16.54 -36.52
C ALA A 42 -15.96 15.16 -36.42
N CYS A 43 -15.19 14.08 -36.25
CA CYS A 43 -15.72 12.73 -36.02
C CYS A 43 -15.96 12.44 -34.54
N GLU A 44 -15.17 13.03 -33.64
CA GLU A 44 -15.15 12.71 -32.21
C GLU A 44 -15.99 13.69 -31.39
N SER A 45 -15.58 14.96 -31.37
CA SER A 45 -16.08 15.97 -30.43
C SER A 45 -17.12 16.91 -31.03
N ASN A 46 -16.88 17.49 -32.20
CA ASN A 46 -17.77 18.51 -32.77
C ASN A 46 -17.65 18.60 -34.31
N ASP A 47 -18.72 18.24 -35.04
CA ASP A 47 -18.82 18.47 -36.49
C ASP A 47 -19.61 19.77 -36.77
N PRO A 48 -18.96 20.92 -37.00
CA PRO A 48 -19.66 22.19 -37.20
C PRO A 48 -20.49 22.24 -38.49
N VAL A 49 -20.37 21.23 -39.36
CA VAL A 49 -21.06 21.18 -40.67
C VAL A 49 -22.21 20.19 -40.64
N LYS A 50 -21.99 18.98 -40.13
CA LYS A 50 -22.98 17.90 -40.21
C LYS A 50 -23.67 17.61 -38.88
N HIS A 51 -23.16 18.15 -37.77
CA HIS A 51 -23.62 17.86 -36.41
C HIS A 51 -23.78 16.37 -36.13
N LYS A 52 -22.72 15.62 -36.46
CA LYS A 52 -22.70 14.15 -36.51
C LYS A 52 -21.42 13.57 -35.89
N SER A 53 -20.71 14.30 -35.03
CA SER A 53 -19.61 13.74 -34.24
C SER A 53 -20.12 12.63 -33.31
N ALA A 54 -19.20 11.85 -32.72
CA ALA A 54 -19.53 10.81 -31.76
C ALA A 54 -20.20 11.39 -30.51
N LYS A 55 -19.65 12.50 -29.99
CA LYS A 55 -20.20 13.26 -28.87
C LYS A 55 -21.56 13.86 -29.19
N GLU A 56 -21.72 14.55 -30.32
CA GLU A 56 -23.03 15.14 -30.70
C GLU A 56 -24.13 14.07 -30.84
N LYS A 57 -23.78 12.88 -31.35
CA LYS A 57 -24.71 11.74 -31.41
C LYS A 57 -25.05 11.18 -30.03
N LEU A 58 -24.08 11.15 -29.12
CA LEU A 58 -24.29 10.76 -27.74
C LEU A 58 -25.23 11.75 -27.04
N ASP A 59 -24.95 13.04 -27.15
CA ASP A 59 -25.74 14.12 -26.55
C ASP A 59 -27.18 14.09 -27.06
N ALA A 60 -27.37 13.89 -28.38
CA ALA A 60 -28.69 13.73 -28.97
C ALA A 60 -29.42 12.47 -28.46
N ALA A 61 -28.70 11.37 -28.23
CA ALA A 61 -29.27 10.15 -27.66
C ALA A 61 -29.65 10.35 -26.18
N ILE A 62 -28.78 10.99 -25.39
CA ILE A 62 -29.04 11.33 -23.98
C ILE A 62 -30.26 12.25 -23.91
N ALA A 63 -30.33 13.32 -24.70
CA ALA A 63 -31.47 14.23 -24.75
C ALA A 63 -32.79 13.52 -25.07
N LYS A 64 -32.77 12.54 -25.97
CA LYS A 64 -33.96 11.74 -26.32
C LYS A 64 -34.43 10.84 -25.16
N ILE A 65 -33.51 10.33 -24.35
CA ILE A 65 -33.81 9.39 -23.26
C ILE A 65 -34.04 10.14 -21.92
N ALA A 66 -33.54 11.36 -21.78
CA ALA A 66 -33.60 12.18 -20.58
C ALA A 66 -34.99 12.29 -19.92
N PRO A 67 -36.12 12.37 -20.65
CA PRO A 67 -37.45 12.37 -20.03
C PRO A 67 -37.80 11.12 -19.21
N LEU A 68 -37.07 10.01 -19.42
CA LEU A 68 -37.24 8.76 -18.69
C LEU A 68 -36.24 8.61 -17.52
N CYS A 69 -35.26 9.50 -17.43
CA CYS A 69 -34.14 9.42 -16.51
C CYS A 69 -34.36 10.17 -15.20
N THR A 70 -33.72 9.68 -14.15
CA THR A 70 -33.56 10.43 -12.91
C THR A 70 -32.47 11.49 -13.04
N SER A 71 -32.50 12.52 -12.18
CA SER A 71 -31.41 13.50 -12.08
C SER A 71 -30.07 12.83 -11.80
N THR A 72 -30.03 11.81 -10.93
CA THR A 72 -28.82 11.04 -10.62
C THR A 72 -28.25 10.35 -11.85
N GLN A 73 -29.08 9.65 -12.63
CA GLN A 73 -28.63 8.98 -13.87
C GLN A 73 -28.07 9.98 -14.89
N LEU A 74 -28.70 11.16 -15.02
CA LEU A 74 -28.20 12.20 -15.92
C LEU A 74 -26.89 12.83 -15.43
N THR A 75 -26.73 13.04 -14.13
CA THR A 75 -25.46 13.53 -13.56
C THR A 75 -24.33 12.53 -13.74
N LEU A 76 -24.58 11.24 -13.46
CA LEU A 76 -23.58 10.19 -13.67
C LEU A 76 -23.22 10.04 -15.15
N ALA A 77 -24.21 10.09 -16.05
CA ALA A 77 -23.98 10.10 -17.49
C ALA A 77 -23.10 11.27 -17.92
N ALA A 78 -23.39 12.49 -17.46
CA ALA A 78 -22.59 13.68 -17.79
C ALA A 78 -21.14 13.57 -17.27
N GLY A 79 -20.93 13.02 -16.06
CA GLY A 79 -19.60 12.77 -15.51
C GLY A 79 -18.81 11.73 -16.31
N PHE A 80 -19.49 10.66 -16.73
CA PHE A 80 -18.88 9.62 -17.56
C PHE A 80 -18.52 10.15 -18.95
N GLU A 81 -19.42 10.92 -19.57
CA GLU A 81 -19.18 11.60 -20.85
C GLU A 81 -17.97 12.55 -20.78
N SER A 82 -17.88 13.36 -19.72
CA SER A 82 -16.74 14.25 -19.49
C SER A 82 -15.42 13.50 -19.36
N THR A 83 -15.42 12.33 -18.72
CA THR A 83 -14.23 11.48 -18.59
C THR A 83 -13.86 10.83 -19.93
N LEU A 84 -14.87 10.33 -20.65
CA LEU A 84 -14.70 9.55 -21.87
C LEU A 84 -14.14 10.40 -23.02
N PHE A 85 -14.57 11.66 -23.11
CA PHE A 85 -14.14 12.66 -24.10
C PHE A 85 -13.16 13.70 -23.51
N ALA A 86 -12.46 13.37 -22.42
CA ALA A 86 -11.35 14.19 -21.94
C ALA A 86 -10.11 13.99 -22.83
N SER A 87 -9.18 14.95 -22.83
CA SER A 87 -7.94 14.81 -23.61
C SER A 87 -7.11 13.59 -23.18
N LYS A 88 -6.16 13.16 -24.02
CA LYS A 88 -5.21 12.07 -23.71
C LYS A 88 -4.42 12.16 -22.39
N THR A 89 -4.46 13.30 -21.71
CA THR A 89 -3.85 13.45 -20.37
C THR A 89 -4.64 12.72 -19.28
N ASN A 90 -5.91 12.41 -19.53
CA ASN A 90 -6.73 11.58 -18.66
C ASN A 90 -6.61 10.11 -19.11
N PRO A 91 -6.00 9.21 -18.30
CA PRO A 91 -5.80 7.81 -18.70
C PRO A 91 -7.08 7.03 -19.03
N SER A 92 -8.23 7.50 -18.55
CA SER A 92 -9.54 6.88 -18.79
C SER A 92 -10.25 7.40 -20.04
N SER A 93 -9.74 8.44 -20.71
CA SER A 93 -10.37 8.94 -21.94
C SER A 93 -10.13 8.03 -23.13
N LEU A 94 -10.98 8.12 -24.14
CA LEU A 94 -10.82 7.33 -25.36
C LEU A 94 -9.54 7.71 -26.11
N ASP A 95 -9.19 8.99 -26.11
CA ASP A 95 -7.98 9.55 -26.68
C ASP A 95 -6.73 8.89 -26.07
N ALA A 96 -6.68 8.75 -24.74
CA ALA A 96 -5.57 8.09 -24.05
C ALA A 96 -5.55 6.58 -24.34
N GLN A 97 -6.73 5.95 -24.34
CA GLN A 97 -6.87 4.51 -24.55
C GLN A 97 -6.54 4.08 -25.99
N ALA A 98 -6.55 4.99 -26.96
CA ALA A 98 -6.13 4.73 -28.33
C ALA A 98 -4.69 4.17 -28.40
N ALA A 99 -3.80 4.60 -27.49
CA ALA A 99 -2.42 4.11 -27.39
C ALA A 99 -2.32 2.62 -27.03
N ALA A 100 -3.39 2.00 -26.49
CA ALA A 100 -3.42 0.57 -26.21
C ALA A 100 -3.59 -0.27 -27.49
N VAL A 101 -4.15 0.32 -28.56
CA VAL A 101 -4.38 -0.33 -29.86
C VAL A 101 -3.34 0.11 -30.89
N TYR A 102 -3.03 1.41 -30.92
CA TYR A 102 -2.00 2.00 -31.78
C TYR A 102 -0.76 2.25 -30.93
N CYS A 103 0.04 1.21 -30.77
CA CYS A 103 1.13 1.14 -29.79
C CYS A 103 2.51 0.96 -30.43
N ASP A 104 2.65 1.36 -31.69
CA ASP A 104 3.67 0.80 -32.56
C ASP A 104 4.50 1.87 -33.27
N GLY A 105 5.81 1.69 -33.39
CA GLY A 105 6.68 2.73 -33.97
C GLY A 105 6.55 4.09 -33.27
N SER A 106 6.89 5.16 -33.99
CA SER A 106 6.96 6.53 -33.45
C SER A 106 6.12 7.56 -34.19
N THR A 107 5.40 7.17 -35.24
CA THR A 107 4.57 8.13 -35.99
C THR A 107 3.24 8.27 -35.26
N SER A 108 2.94 9.44 -34.71
CA SER A 108 1.65 9.69 -34.05
C SER A 108 0.49 9.40 -35.00
N ILE A 109 -0.56 8.71 -34.51
CA ILE A 109 -1.82 8.59 -35.25
C ILE A 109 -2.54 9.94 -35.37
N ASP A 110 -2.14 10.90 -34.54
CA ASP A 110 -2.65 12.24 -34.47
C ASP A 110 -1.51 13.26 -34.23
N PRO A 111 -0.85 13.74 -35.29
CA PRO A 111 0.27 14.67 -35.18
C PRO A 111 -0.20 16.09 -34.83
N ALA A 112 0.67 16.88 -34.19
CA ALA A 112 0.40 18.23 -33.62
C ALA A 112 -0.03 19.34 -34.62
N GLY A 113 -0.46 19.00 -35.84
CA GLY A 113 -1.09 19.90 -36.80
C GLY A 113 -2.37 19.33 -37.43
N ALA A 114 -2.89 18.22 -36.88
CA ALA A 114 -4.08 17.51 -37.34
C ALA A 114 -4.99 17.08 -36.17
N GLY A 115 -4.95 17.80 -35.03
CA GLY A 115 -5.65 17.47 -33.78
C GLY A 115 -4.69 17.58 -32.59
N GLY A 116 -3.80 16.60 -32.49
CA GLY A 116 -2.73 16.51 -31.50
C GLY A 116 -3.18 16.09 -30.09
N ASP A 117 -4.43 15.68 -29.92
CA ASP A 117 -5.10 15.35 -28.67
C ASP A 117 -5.28 13.84 -28.45
N ASP A 118 -5.11 13.01 -29.49
CA ASP A 118 -5.12 11.55 -29.36
C ASP A 118 -3.75 10.96 -29.01
N ALA A 119 -3.78 9.85 -28.27
CA ALA A 119 -2.60 9.06 -27.97
C ALA A 119 -2.44 7.89 -28.95
N GLY A 120 -1.20 7.48 -29.16
CA GLY A 120 -0.87 6.28 -29.92
C GLY A 120 -0.02 6.55 -31.15
N THR A 121 0.67 5.51 -31.58
CA THR A 121 1.63 5.55 -32.68
C THR A 121 1.46 4.36 -33.61
N ILE A 122 1.88 4.57 -34.86
CA ILE A 122 2.08 3.51 -35.86
C ILE A 122 3.50 3.56 -36.44
N ASP A 123 3.98 2.39 -36.88
CA ASP A 123 5.24 2.25 -37.61
C ASP A 123 4.98 2.38 -39.11
N THR A 124 5.12 3.60 -39.63
CA THR A 124 4.95 3.88 -41.07
C THR A 124 6.15 3.45 -41.92
N ALA A 125 7.31 3.17 -41.30
CA ALA A 125 8.54 2.83 -41.99
C ALA A 125 8.72 1.32 -42.20
N ALA A 126 7.96 0.49 -41.46
CA ALA A 126 8.03 -0.94 -41.60
C ALA A 126 7.59 -1.45 -42.98
N ALA A 127 8.31 -2.45 -43.48
CA ALA A 127 7.99 -3.10 -44.76
C ALA A 127 6.56 -3.69 -44.79
N ASP A 128 6.02 -4.06 -43.63
CA ASP A 128 4.68 -4.63 -43.43
C ASP A 128 3.72 -3.67 -42.69
N ALA A 129 3.99 -2.35 -42.70
CA ALA A 129 3.18 -1.33 -42.02
C ALA A 129 1.66 -1.44 -42.30
N ALA A 130 1.29 -1.75 -43.55
CA ALA A 130 -0.11 -1.95 -43.93
C ALA A 130 -0.77 -3.16 -43.23
N ASN A 131 -0.02 -4.22 -42.95
CA ASN A 131 -0.52 -5.39 -42.21
C ASN A 131 -0.62 -5.09 -40.73
N ARG A 132 0.39 -4.43 -40.14
CA ARG A 132 0.41 -4.00 -38.74
C ARG A 132 -0.76 -3.08 -38.41
N LEU A 133 -1.04 -2.10 -39.27
CA LEU A 133 -2.22 -1.23 -39.15
C LEU A 133 -3.54 -2.00 -39.32
N LYS A 134 -3.64 -2.92 -40.29
CA LYS A 134 -4.82 -3.79 -40.44
C LYS A 134 -5.07 -4.61 -39.17
N CYS A 135 -4.02 -5.09 -38.51
CA CYS A 135 -4.13 -5.76 -37.23
C CYS A 135 -4.69 -4.82 -36.15
N ALA A 136 -4.10 -3.64 -35.95
CA ALA A 136 -4.55 -2.67 -34.95
C ALA A 136 -6.02 -2.28 -35.17
N ASN A 137 -6.40 -1.93 -36.40
CA ASN A 137 -7.79 -1.60 -36.76
C ASN A 137 -8.75 -2.78 -36.49
N ALA A 138 -8.32 -4.02 -36.74
CA ALA A 138 -9.13 -5.19 -36.45
C ALA A 138 -9.27 -5.42 -34.93
N VAL A 139 -8.21 -5.25 -34.14
CA VAL A 139 -8.24 -5.32 -32.68
C VAL A 139 -9.22 -4.28 -32.12
N GLY A 140 -9.08 -3.01 -32.49
CA GLY A 140 -10.00 -1.95 -32.09
C GLY A 140 -11.45 -2.25 -32.48
N SER A 141 -11.68 -2.72 -33.71
CA SER A 141 -13.03 -3.10 -34.17
C SER A 141 -13.66 -4.23 -33.34
N GLU A 142 -12.89 -5.26 -33.00
CA GLU A 142 -13.37 -6.37 -32.16
C GLU A 142 -13.55 -5.95 -30.70
N LEU A 143 -12.72 -5.05 -30.15
CA LEU A 143 -12.95 -4.44 -28.83
C LEU A 143 -14.27 -3.67 -28.81
N GLY A 144 -14.55 -2.86 -29.84
CA GLY A 144 -15.84 -2.19 -29.96
C GLY A 144 -17.03 -3.17 -30.03
N LYS A 145 -16.85 -4.37 -30.59
CA LYS A 145 -17.89 -5.42 -30.58
C LYS A 145 -18.03 -6.08 -29.21
N LEU A 146 -16.91 -6.28 -28.49
CA LEU A 146 -16.88 -6.80 -27.13
C LEU A 146 -17.68 -5.87 -26.20
N ILE A 147 -17.39 -4.57 -26.22
CA ILE A 147 -18.13 -3.55 -25.44
C ILE A 147 -19.64 -3.66 -25.71
N ALA A 148 -20.06 -3.63 -26.98
CA ALA A 148 -21.48 -3.73 -27.31
C ALA A 148 -22.12 -5.09 -26.99
N ALA A 149 -21.33 -6.16 -26.86
CA ALA A 149 -21.83 -7.47 -26.45
C ALA A 149 -21.96 -7.56 -24.92
N ALA A 150 -20.96 -7.10 -24.17
CA ALA A 150 -20.98 -7.00 -22.71
C ALA A 150 -22.12 -6.09 -22.23
N THR A 151 -22.26 -4.89 -22.82
CA THR A 151 -23.40 -4.00 -22.51
C THR A 151 -24.76 -4.67 -22.75
N LYS A 152 -24.88 -5.56 -23.75
CA LYS A 152 -26.13 -6.32 -23.96
C LYS A 152 -26.36 -7.39 -22.91
N CYS A 153 -25.30 -7.95 -22.33
CA CYS A 153 -25.39 -8.86 -21.18
C CYS A 153 -25.87 -8.08 -19.95
N HIS A 154 -25.29 -6.90 -19.70
CA HIS A 154 -25.68 -6.02 -18.58
C HIS A 154 -27.14 -5.56 -18.69
N VAL A 155 -27.59 -5.16 -19.88
CA VAL A 155 -29.00 -4.84 -20.14
C VAL A 155 -29.90 -6.03 -19.84
N LYS A 156 -29.52 -7.24 -20.25
CA LYS A 156 -30.32 -8.46 -19.98
C LYS A 156 -30.35 -8.83 -18.52
N LEU A 157 -29.24 -8.64 -17.80
CA LEU A 157 -29.20 -8.84 -16.36
C LEU A 157 -30.18 -7.88 -15.69
N ALA A 158 -30.07 -6.58 -15.96
CA ALA A 158 -30.96 -5.56 -15.42
C ALA A 158 -32.45 -5.84 -15.75
N ASP A 159 -32.76 -6.21 -16.99
CA ASP A 159 -34.12 -6.61 -17.41
C ASP A 159 -34.62 -7.86 -16.67
N SER A 160 -33.73 -8.85 -16.45
CA SER A 160 -34.08 -10.11 -15.79
C SER A 160 -34.32 -9.90 -14.30
N ASP A 161 -33.48 -9.12 -13.63
CA ASP A 161 -33.61 -8.78 -12.21
C ASP A 161 -34.91 -8.01 -11.94
N PHE A 162 -35.22 -7.00 -12.77
CA PHE A 162 -36.51 -6.30 -12.68
C PHE A 162 -37.72 -7.22 -12.96
N GLY A 163 -37.51 -8.28 -13.72
CA GLY A 163 -38.49 -9.32 -14.00
C GLY A 163 -38.53 -10.46 -12.97
N VAL A 164 -37.67 -10.43 -11.94
CA VAL A 164 -37.45 -11.51 -10.96
C VAL A 164 -37.17 -12.84 -11.66
N LYS A 165 -36.22 -12.83 -12.59
CA LYS A 165 -35.75 -13.99 -13.35
C LYS A 165 -34.25 -14.14 -13.17
N ASP A 166 -33.80 -15.37 -13.01
CA ASP A 166 -32.37 -15.66 -12.94
C ASP A 166 -31.71 -15.45 -14.31
N PHE A 167 -30.64 -14.67 -14.33
CA PHE A 167 -29.76 -14.50 -15.48
C PHE A 167 -28.31 -14.55 -15.04
N ASP A 168 -27.57 -15.53 -15.58
CA ASP A 168 -26.14 -15.66 -15.35
C ASP A 168 -25.38 -14.75 -16.33
N GLU A 169 -24.93 -13.62 -15.83
CA GLU A 169 -24.15 -12.62 -16.56
C GLU A 169 -22.79 -13.16 -17.01
N ASN A 170 -22.09 -13.89 -16.13
CA ASN A 170 -20.77 -14.46 -16.40
C ASN A 170 -20.81 -15.46 -17.57
N VAL A 171 -21.91 -16.21 -17.70
CA VAL A 171 -22.16 -17.07 -18.87
C VAL A 171 -22.36 -16.26 -20.16
N CYS A 172 -22.93 -15.06 -20.07
CA CYS A 172 -23.14 -14.19 -21.22
C CYS A 172 -21.85 -13.45 -21.64
N GLU A 173 -21.04 -12.99 -20.70
CA GLU A 173 -19.91 -12.09 -20.97
C GLU A 173 -18.56 -12.78 -20.98
N GLU A 174 -18.27 -13.68 -20.04
CA GLU A 174 -16.94 -14.29 -19.89
C GLU A 174 -16.85 -15.66 -20.56
N ASN A 175 -17.72 -16.59 -20.15
CA ASN A 175 -17.57 -18.00 -20.47
C ASN A 175 -18.91 -18.73 -20.55
N ASP A 176 -19.37 -19.01 -21.77
CA ASP A 176 -20.51 -19.89 -22.01
C ASP A 176 -19.99 -21.32 -22.24
N PRO A 177 -20.05 -22.23 -21.23
CA PRO A 177 -19.51 -23.58 -21.37
C PRO A 177 -20.32 -24.45 -22.33
N VAL A 178 -21.54 -24.03 -22.70
CA VAL A 178 -22.45 -24.82 -23.53
C VAL A 178 -22.32 -24.42 -24.99
N LYS A 179 -22.38 -23.11 -25.28
CA LYS A 179 -22.44 -22.60 -26.66
C LYS A 179 -21.12 -21.99 -27.12
N GLY A 180 -20.17 -21.71 -26.23
CA GLY A 180 -18.91 -21.04 -26.56
C GLY A 180 -19.12 -19.66 -27.17
N LYS A 181 -20.18 -18.96 -26.75
CA LYS A 181 -20.68 -17.73 -27.37
C LYS A 181 -20.72 -16.53 -26.43
N ALA A 182 -20.03 -16.59 -25.29
CA ALA A 182 -19.85 -15.43 -24.43
C ALA A 182 -19.12 -14.28 -25.16
N ALA A 183 -19.28 -13.06 -24.68
CA ALA A 183 -18.72 -11.87 -25.31
C ALA A 183 -17.19 -11.95 -25.45
N LEU A 184 -16.48 -12.30 -24.37
CA LEU A 184 -15.04 -12.45 -24.32
C LEU A 184 -14.57 -13.66 -25.14
N GLN A 185 -15.30 -14.79 -25.11
CA GLN A 185 -15.01 -15.95 -25.98
C GLN A 185 -15.05 -15.57 -27.47
N LYS A 186 -16.03 -14.77 -27.90
CA LYS A 186 -16.12 -14.30 -29.30
C LYS A 186 -14.96 -13.37 -29.66
N TYR A 187 -14.58 -12.47 -28.75
CA TYR A 187 -13.40 -11.62 -28.92
C TYR A 187 -12.11 -12.45 -29.06
N ASN A 188 -11.88 -13.38 -28.13
CA ASN A 188 -10.72 -14.26 -28.15
C ASN A 188 -10.67 -15.13 -29.41
N ALA A 189 -11.81 -15.65 -29.87
CA ALA A 189 -11.89 -16.37 -31.14
C ALA A 189 -11.51 -15.49 -32.35
N ALA A 190 -11.85 -14.20 -32.33
CA ALA A 190 -11.41 -13.25 -33.35
C ALA A 190 -9.90 -12.96 -33.24
N MET A 191 -9.34 -12.87 -32.04
CA MET A 191 -7.89 -12.70 -31.84
C MET A 191 -7.10 -13.91 -32.34
N THR A 192 -7.59 -15.13 -32.11
CA THR A 192 -7.01 -16.36 -32.68
C THR A 192 -7.06 -16.35 -34.21
N LYS A 193 -8.16 -15.90 -34.82
CA LYS A 193 -8.24 -15.73 -36.29
C LYS A 193 -7.23 -14.71 -36.80
N LEU A 194 -6.98 -13.62 -36.07
CA LEU A 194 -5.95 -12.65 -36.41
C LEU A 194 -4.53 -13.22 -36.30
N THR A 195 -4.26 -14.06 -35.29
CA THR A 195 -3.00 -14.81 -35.18
C THR A 195 -2.77 -15.69 -36.40
N GLY A 196 -3.79 -16.44 -36.84
CA GLY A 196 -3.71 -17.30 -38.03
C GLY A 196 -3.50 -16.55 -39.34
N LYS A 197 -3.80 -15.24 -39.39
CA LYS A 197 -3.53 -14.40 -40.57
C LYS A 197 -2.10 -13.88 -40.62
N ALA A 198 -1.32 -13.99 -39.54
CA ALA A 198 0.06 -13.51 -39.45
C ALA A 198 0.25 -12.02 -39.85
N ILE A 199 -0.77 -11.18 -39.62
CA ILE A 199 -0.72 -9.73 -39.90
C ILE A 199 -0.36 -8.88 -38.67
N CYS A 200 -0.38 -9.47 -37.49
CA CYS A 200 -0.04 -8.84 -36.21
C CYS A 200 1.42 -9.15 -35.87
N THR A 201 2.36 -8.43 -36.47
CA THR A 201 3.81 -8.63 -36.30
C THR A 201 4.40 -7.72 -35.22
N GLN A 202 3.69 -6.68 -34.83
CA GLN A 202 4.08 -5.76 -33.77
C GLN A 202 4.05 -6.43 -32.38
N SER A 203 5.09 -6.21 -31.58
CA SER A 203 5.23 -6.81 -30.24
C SER A 203 4.14 -6.34 -29.28
N CYS A 204 3.73 -5.08 -29.40
CA CYS A 204 2.71 -4.47 -28.54
C CYS A 204 1.32 -5.11 -28.70
N LEU A 205 1.01 -5.71 -29.87
CA LEU A 205 -0.20 -6.48 -30.12
C LEU A 205 0.07 -7.99 -30.31
N SER A 206 0.98 -8.53 -29.49
CA SER A 206 1.18 -9.98 -29.38
C SER A 206 -0.14 -10.71 -29.07
N ALA A 207 -0.18 -12.03 -29.27
CA ALA A 207 -1.38 -12.82 -28.94
C ALA A 207 -1.82 -12.64 -27.47
N GLY A 208 -0.86 -12.69 -26.54
CA GLY A 208 -1.14 -12.47 -25.11
C GLY A 208 -1.64 -11.05 -24.82
N ASN A 209 -1.01 -10.02 -25.39
CA ASN A 209 -1.41 -8.64 -25.17
C ASN A 209 -2.82 -8.36 -25.71
N ARG A 210 -3.18 -8.93 -26.87
CA ARG A 210 -4.54 -8.82 -27.41
C ARG A 210 -5.58 -9.45 -26.49
N THR A 211 -5.32 -10.64 -25.95
CA THR A 211 -6.21 -11.25 -24.96
C THR A 211 -6.34 -10.40 -23.70
N ALA A 212 -5.23 -9.88 -23.17
CA ALA A 212 -5.22 -9.00 -22.00
C ALA A 212 -6.02 -7.70 -22.23
N LEU A 213 -5.94 -7.10 -23.42
CA LEU A 213 -6.75 -5.94 -23.79
C LEU A 213 -8.25 -6.25 -23.73
N GLY A 214 -8.67 -7.43 -24.21
CA GLY A 214 -10.06 -7.88 -24.12
C GLY A 214 -10.54 -7.97 -22.67
N THR A 215 -9.76 -8.60 -21.79
CA THR A 215 -10.08 -8.71 -20.37
C THR A 215 -10.13 -7.35 -19.68
N ASN A 216 -9.16 -6.47 -19.94
CA ASN A 216 -9.12 -5.12 -19.36
C ASN A 216 -10.33 -4.29 -19.78
N ILE A 217 -10.73 -4.34 -21.06
CA ILE A 217 -11.91 -3.62 -21.55
C ILE A 217 -13.20 -4.21 -20.98
N LEU A 218 -13.29 -5.53 -20.80
CA LEU A 218 -14.45 -6.13 -20.15
C LEU A 218 -14.60 -5.62 -18.72
N ALA A 219 -13.53 -5.62 -17.93
CA ALA A 219 -13.53 -5.09 -16.56
C ALA A 219 -13.91 -3.59 -16.49
N GLN A 220 -13.48 -2.78 -17.47
CA GLN A 220 -13.91 -1.38 -17.56
C GLN A 220 -15.42 -1.24 -17.81
N VAL A 221 -15.98 -2.09 -18.68
CA VAL A 221 -17.42 -2.08 -19.00
C VAL A 221 -18.25 -2.56 -17.80
N GLU A 222 -17.78 -3.57 -17.07
CA GLU A 222 -18.39 -4.03 -15.81
C GLU A 222 -18.40 -2.91 -14.76
N ALA A 223 -17.27 -2.23 -14.56
CA ALA A 223 -17.19 -1.10 -13.63
C ALA A 223 -18.16 0.04 -14.03
N ALA A 224 -18.35 0.27 -15.34
CA ALA A 224 -19.26 1.28 -15.84
C ALA A 224 -20.76 0.91 -15.67
N ASN A 225 -21.09 -0.36 -15.43
CA ASN A 225 -22.48 -0.82 -15.28
C ASN A 225 -23.22 -0.07 -14.14
N ALA A 226 -22.50 0.18 -13.03
CA ALA A 226 -23.01 0.92 -11.88
C ALA A 226 -23.40 2.39 -12.18
N LEU A 227 -22.89 2.96 -13.28
CA LEU A 227 -23.22 4.33 -13.71
C LEU A 227 -24.60 4.40 -14.39
N PHE A 228 -24.98 3.36 -15.12
CA PHE A 228 -26.21 3.33 -15.94
C PHE A 228 -27.40 2.73 -15.22
N TYR A 229 -27.15 1.71 -14.39
CA TYR A 229 -28.13 1.09 -13.50
C TYR A 229 -27.78 1.42 -12.05
N PRO A 230 -27.82 2.70 -11.66
CA PRO A 230 -27.68 3.00 -10.24
C PRO A 230 -28.85 2.34 -9.54
N CYS A 231 -28.55 1.40 -8.65
CA CYS A 231 -29.50 0.94 -7.63
C CYS A 231 -30.14 2.20 -6.99
N PRO A 232 -31.44 2.22 -6.61
CA PRO A 232 -32.08 3.40 -6.03
C PRO A 232 -31.22 3.95 -4.90
N VAL A 233 -30.45 5.00 -5.24
CA VAL A 233 -29.28 5.50 -4.51
C VAL A 233 -28.45 4.42 -3.77
N PRO A 234 -27.20 4.13 -4.19
CA PRO A 234 -26.17 4.00 -3.17
C PRO A 234 -26.25 5.32 -2.40
N GLY A 235 -26.72 5.29 -1.15
CA GLY A 235 -27.08 6.49 -0.40
C GLY A 235 -26.03 7.58 -0.60
N ALA A 236 -26.46 8.83 -0.82
CA ALA A 236 -25.56 9.97 -0.58
C ALA A 236 -24.82 9.67 0.73
N CYS A 237 -23.49 9.79 0.74
CA CYS A 237 -22.66 9.33 1.84
C CYS A 237 -23.33 9.64 3.19
N THR A 238 -23.81 8.61 3.89
CA THR A 238 -24.62 8.73 5.10
C THR A 238 -23.74 8.75 6.35
N CYS A 239 -22.42 8.87 6.16
CA CYS A 239 -21.48 9.07 7.24
C CYS A 239 -21.81 10.35 8.01
N ALA A 240 -21.78 10.25 9.34
CA ALA A 240 -21.93 11.41 10.20
C ALA A 240 -20.83 12.45 9.86
N GLY A 241 -21.25 13.69 9.58
CA GLY A 241 -20.33 14.77 9.20
C GLY A 241 -20.09 14.94 7.69
N GLY A 242 -20.75 14.15 6.83
CA GLY A 242 -20.63 14.22 5.38
C GLY A 242 -19.61 13.25 4.80
N THR A 243 -19.29 13.39 3.51
CA THR A 243 -18.35 12.49 2.81
C THR A 243 -16.93 12.64 3.33
N PRO A 244 -16.34 11.63 4.00
CA PRO A 244 -14.96 11.70 4.46
C PRO A 244 -14.02 11.68 3.26
N THR A 245 -12.93 12.44 3.34
CA THR A 245 -11.86 12.43 2.31
C THR A 245 -10.73 11.46 2.66
N GLN A 246 -10.61 11.10 3.93
CA GLN A 246 -9.60 10.19 4.46
C GLN A 246 -10.21 9.33 5.57
N THR A 247 -9.62 8.15 5.78
CA THR A 247 -9.87 7.31 6.95
C THR A 247 -8.57 7.11 7.69
N SER A 248 -8.62 7.28 9.02
CA SER A 248 -7.51 6.93 9.90
C SER A 248 -7.78 5.56 10.50
N PHE A 249 -6.77 4.71 10.51
CA PHE A 249 -6.79 3.49 11.31
C PHE A 249 -5.56 3.45 12.20
N THR A 250 -5.69 2.71 13.29
CA THR A 250 -4.67 2.54 14.32
C THR A 250 -4.51 1.05 14.57
N THR A 251 -3.28 0.55 14.59
CA THR A 251 -3.05 -0.86 14.92
C THR A 251 -3.44 -1.11 16.38
N GLY A 252 -4.16 -2.21 16.61
CA GLY A 252 -4.49 -2.70 17.94
C GLY A 252 -3.92 -4.09 18.12
N ILE A 253 -3.59 -4.43 19.37
CA ILE A 253 -3.29 -5.81 19.75
C ILE A 253 -4.58 -6.52 20.14
N GLY A 254 -4.86 -7.63 19.48
CA GLY A 254 -5.93 -8.54 19.90
C GLY A 254 -5.50 -9.32 21.15
N SER A 255 -6.47 -9.84 21.91
CA SER A 255 -6.22 -10.73 23.05
C SER A 255 -6.76 -12.14 22.78
N GLY A 256 -6.20 -13.14 23.47
CA GLY A 256 -6.61 -14.53 23.33
C GLY A 256 -5.88 -15.29 22.22
N THR A 257 -6.52 -16.33 21.70
CA THR A 257 -5.98 -17.21 20.65
C THR A 257 -6.55 -16.78 19.30
N CYS A 258 -5.67 -16.42 18.36
CA CYS A 258 -6.03 -15.97 17.01
C CYS A 258 -5.77 -17.04 15.93
N GLY A 259 -5.21 -18.18 16.29
CA GLY A 259 -4.98 -19.29 15.37
C GLY A 259 -4.25 -20.46 16.02
N HIS A 260 -3.93 -21.47 15.21
CA HIS A 260 -3.07 -22.59 15.60
C HIS A 260 -2.23 -23.03 14.40
N LEU A 261 -1.16 -23.76 14.68
CA LEU A 261 -0.38 -24.50 13.69
C LEU A 261 -0.69 -25.99 13.83
N ASP A 262 -0.83 -26.65 12.69
CA ASP A 262 -0.90 -28.10 12.57
C ASP A 262 0.49 -28.65 12.22
N ALA A 263 0.79 -29.86 12.69
CA ALA A 263 1.95 -30.63 12.29
C ALA A 263 1.50 -32.05 11.89
N ASP A 264 2.37 -32.78 11.18
CA ASP A 264 2.06 -34.10 10.63
C ASP A 264 1.55 -35.07 11.70
N GLY A 265 0.25 -35.37 11.65
CA GLY A 265 -0.41 -36.27 12.59
C GLY A 265 -0.74 -35.65 13.96
N THR A 266 -0.41 -34.38 14.20
CA THR A 266 -0.71 -33.64 15.44
C THR A 266 -1.41 -32.33 15.13
N PRO A 267 -2.76 -32.33 14.99
CA PRO A 267 -3.51 -31.10 14.82
C PRO A 267 -3.41 -30.22 16.07
N ASN A 268 -3.39 -28.91 15.89
CA ASN A 268 -3.28 -27.89 16.94
C ASN A 268 -2.02 -28.02 17.81
N PHE A 269 -0.88 -28.43 17.26
CA PHE A 269 0.34 -28.64 18.05
C PHE A 269 0.86 -27.33 18.70
N PHE A 270 0.54 -26.16 18.12
CA PHE A 270 0.95 -24.87 18.65
C PHE A 270 -0.15 -23.83 18.52
N SER A 271 -0.49 -23.14 19.61
CA SER A 271 -1.50 -22.08 19.64
C SER A 271 -0.87 -20.72 19.33
N LEU A 272 -1.48 -19.95 18.43
CA LEU A 272 -1.04 -18.60 18.07
C LEU A 272 -1.84 -17.58 18.88
N ALA A 273 -1.20 -16.97 19.87
CA ALA A 273 -1.73 -15.82 20.58
C ALA A 273 -1.91 -14.61 19.64
N CYS A 274 -3.00 -13.88 19.82
CA CYS A 274 -3.26 -12.62 19.14
C CYS A 274 -2.17 -11.58 19.46
N GLY A 275 -1.88 -10.69 18.50
CA GLY A 275 -0.88 -9.63 18.66
C GLY A 275 0.59 -10.09 18.60
N GLY A 276 0.82 -11.39 18.37
CA GLY A 276 2.15 -11.96 18.24
C GLY A 276 2.65 -12.04 16.80
N LEU A 277 3.93 -11.70 16.59
CA LEU A 277 4.66 -12.00 15.36
C LEU A 277 5.43 -13.32 15.52
N TYR A 278 5.17 -14.28 14.63
CA TYR A 278 5.80 -15.60 14.63
C TYR A 278 6.65 -15.78 13.38
N PHE A 279 7.89 -16.26 13.53
CA PHE A 279 8.80 -16.55 12.43
C PHE A 279 9.78 -17.66 12.81
N GLY A 280 10.38 -18.33 11.82
CA GLY A 280 11.29 -19.44 12.05
C GLY A 280 10.61 -20.82 11.94
N GLY A 281 11.26 -21.85 12.48
CA GLY A 281 10.81 -23.24 12.46
C GLY A 281 11.23 -23.99 13.74
N ALA A 282 11.29 -25.33 13.68
CA ALA A 282 11.82 -26.12 14.80
C ALA A 282 13.25 -25.66 15.16
N ASN A 283 13.50 -25.39 16.45
CA ASN A 283 14.75 -24.80 16.98
C ASN A 283 14.97 -23.30 16.69
N VAL A 284 13.91 -22.49 16.58
CA VAL A 284 14.05 -21.02 16.56
C VAL A 284 14.78 -20.53 17.82
N GLY A 285 15.86 -19.77 17.62
CA GLY A 285 16.71 -19.24 18.69
C GLY A 285 16.25 -17.90 19.28
N VAL A 286 15.07 -17.40 18.86
CA VAL A 286 14.48 -16.12 19.32
C VAL A 286 13.19 -16.44 20.07
N PRO A 287 12.95 -15.85 21.26
CA PRO A 287 11.67 -16.01 21.96
C PRO A 287 10.48 -15.57 21.10
N LEU A 288 9.46 -16.42 20.96
CA LEU A 288 8.23 -16.14 20.22
C LEU A 288 6.99 -16.18 21.14
N PRO A 289 5.94 -15.42 20.82
CA PRO A 289 5.88 -14.43 19.74
C PRO A 289 6.71 -13.18 20.04
N SER A 290 7.27 -12.58 18.99
CA SER A 290 7.74 -11.19 19.11
C SER A 290 6.53 -10.26 19.23
N LYS A 291 6.62 -9.26 20.11
CA LYS A 291 5.54 -8.29 20.35
C LYS A 291 5.53 -7.26 19.24
N ILE A 292 4.36 -7.01 18.66
CA ILE A 292 4.18 -5.94 17.68
C ILE A 292 3.75 -4.66 18.42
N PRO A 293 4.40 -3.51 18.17
CA PRO A 293 3.91 -2.21 18.64
C PRO A 293 2.45 -2.00 18.24
N ASP A 294 1.62 -1.63 19.20
CA ASP A 294 0.27 -1.14 18.95
C ASP A 294 0.28 0.37 18.71
N GLN A 295 -0.89 0.94 18.47
CA GLN A 295 -1.13 2.36 18.24
C GLN A 295 -0.55 2.99 16.95
N GLY A 296 0.13 2.21 16.12
CA GLY A 296 0.60 2.63 14.80
C GLY A 296 -0.54 3.15 13.94
N SER A 297 -0.59 4.47 13.74
CA SER A 297 -1.66 5.12 12.96
C SER A 297 -1.26 5.39 11.52
N SER A 298 -2.21 5.25 10.60
CA SER A 298 -2.05 5.45 9.16
C SER A 298 -3.33 6.00 8.54
N LEU A 299 -3.18 6.75 7.46
CA LEU A 299 -4.24 7.43 6.73
C LEU A 299 -4.39 6.82 5.34
N THR A 300 -5.59 6.38 5.00
CA THR A 300 -5.98 6.01 3.63
C THR A 300 -6.86 7.09 3.02
N GLN A 301 -6.77 7.25 1.70
CA GLN A 301 -7.67 8.11 0.95
C GLN A 301 -9.03 7.41 0.79
N VAL A 302 -10.12 8.17 0.91
CA VAL A 302 -11.43 7.70 0.46
C VAL A 302 -11.56 8.04 -1.03
N SER A 303 -11.51 7.01 -1.87
CA SER A 303 -11.65 7.16 -3.32
C SER A 303 -13.12 7.31 -3.75
N SER A 304 -14.05 6.70 -3.01
CA SER A 304 -15.49 6.87 -3.18
C SER A 304 -16.24 6.53 -1.88
N CYS A 305 -17.46 7.05 -1.72
CA CYS A 305 -18.39 6.71 -0.63
C CYS A 305 -19.77 6.39 -1.19
N SER A 306 -20.39 5.34 -0.66
CA SER A 306 -21.73 4.87 -1.02
C SER A 306 -22.47 4.38 0.23
N GLY A 307 -23.54 5.08 0.63
CA GLY A 307 -24.20 4.86 1.90
C GLY A 307 -23.20 5.03 3.05
N ASN A 308 -22.97 3.96 3.80
CA ASN A 308 -21.98 3.92 4.88
C ASN A 308 -20.63 3.34 4.47
N THR A 309 -20.53 2.83 3.24
CA THR A 309 -19.34 2.14 2.75
C THR A 309 -18.39 3.12 2.06
N LEU A 310 -17.12 3.08 2.46
CA LEU A 310 -16.02 3.88 1.93
C LEU A 310 -15.08 2.97 1.14
N THR A 311 -14.76 3.30 -0.11
CA THR A 311 -13.74 2.62 -0.89
C THR A 311 -12.38 3.27 -0.61
N LEU A 312 -11.43 2.50 -0.09
CA LEU A 312 -10.13 2.99 0.35
C LEU A 312 -9.08 2.84 -0.76
N ALA A 313 -8.25 3.88 -0.89
CA ALA A 313 -7.06 3.90 -1.72
C ALA A 313 -5.86 4.43 -0.92
N GLY A 314 -4.65 4.24 -1.45
CA GLY A 314 -3.44 4.78 -0.83
C GLY A 314 -3.47 6.31 -0.77
N ALA A 315 -3.15 6.86 0.40
CA ALA A 315 -2.95 8.30 0.57
C ALA A 315 -1.50 8.67 0.25
N THR A 316 -1.30 9.74 -0.51
CA THR A 316 0.02 10.34 -0.76
C THR A 316 0.52 11.10 0.48
N ALA A 317 1.84 11.27 0.59
CA ALA A 317 2.44 12.13 1.63
C ALA A 317 1.90 13.57 1.61
N ALA A 318 1.54 14.09 0.43
CA ALA A 318 0.94 15.41 0.27
C ALA A 318 -0.49 15.50 0.82
N GLN A 319 -1.30 14.44 0.66
CA GLN A 319 -2.66 14.40 1.20
C GLN A 319 -2.68 14.23 2.72
N THR A 320 -1.61 13.66 3.29
CA THR A 320 -1.47 13.43 4.72
C THR A 320 -0.64 14.51 5.43
N THR A 321 -0.41 15.67 4.80
CA THR A 321 0.31 16.78 5.46
C THR A 321 -0.43 17.31 6.68
N GLY A 322 0.31 17.90 7.61
CA GLY A 322 -0.23 18.45 8.86
C GLY A 322 -0.01 17.49 10.03
N GLY A 323 -0.91 17.54 11.01
CA GLY A 323 -0.74 16.85 12.29
C GLY A 323 0.06 17.69 13.30
N SER A 324 -0.18 17.42 14.57
CA SER A 324 0.64 17.91 15.68
C SER A 324 0.92 16.72 16.58
N PRO A 325 2.13 16.14 16.56
CA PRO A 325 3.31 16.50 15.73
C PRO A 325 3.12 16.21 14.23
N PRO A 326 3.96 16.76 13.33
CA PRO A 326 3.82 16.58 11.89
C PRO A 326 3.82 15.10 11.46
N ASN A 327 2.91 14.76 10.55
CA ASN A 327 2.73 13.42 9.98
C ASN A 327 3.93 12.97 9.13
N ASN A 328 4.56 13.93 8.45
CA ASN A 328 5.81 13.73 7.71
C ASN A 328 6.86 14.66 8.31
N ARG A 329 8.04 14.13 8.63
CA ARG A 329 9.03 14.87 9.41
C ARG A 329 10.47 14.59 9.00
N CYS A 330 11.32 15.59 9.13
CA CYS A 330 12.74 15.44 8.87
C CYS A 330 13.40 14.63 9.97
N VAL A 331 13.99 13.50 9.59
CA VAL A 331 14.69 12.59 10.49
C VAL A 331 16.19 12.63 10.30
N GLN A 332 16.67 13.18 9.17
CA GLN A 332 18.07 13.46 8.91
C GLN A 332 18.18 14.71 8.03
N GLY A 333 19.33 15.37 8.02
CA GLY A 333 19.57 16.62 7.28
C GLY A 333 20.01 17.74 8.21
N LEU A 334 19.58 18.98 7.99
CA LEU A 334 19.95 20.09 8.87
C LEU A 334 19.41 19.87 10.28
N THR A 335 20.26 19.95 11.32
CA THR A 335 19.87 19.67 12.72
C THR A 335 18.71 20.53 13.19
N THR A 336 18.63 21.79 12.75
CA THR A 336 17.52 22.71 13.08
C THR A 336 16.18 22.36 12.42
N LYS A 337 16.20 21.46 11.42
CA LYS A 337 15.01 20.96 10.73
C LYS A 337 14.52 19.63 11.28
N LEU A 338 15.27 18.96 12.16
CA LEU A 338 14.83 17.69 12.74
C LEU A 338 13.48 17.84 13.44
N ASN A 339 12.60 16.86 13.23
CA ASN A 339 11.22 16.85 13.71
C ASN A 339 10.31 17.99 13.18
N THR A 340 10.74 18.72 12.14
CA THR A 340 9.89 19.68 11.44
C THR A 340 9.20 19.04 10.24
N ALA A 341 8.08 19.61 9.80
CA ALA A 341 7.28 19.08 8.70
C ALA A 341 8.06 19.05 7.37
N CYS A 342 7.88 17.99 6.58
CA CYS A 342 8.47 17.85 5.24
C CYS A 342 7.54 17.09 4.28
N LEU A 343 7.80 17.22 2.99
CA LEU A 343 7.19 16.39 1.95
C LEU A 343 8.23 15.55 1.22
N THR A 344 9.43 16.10 1.08
CA THR A 344 10.54 15.51 0.35
C THR A 344 11.82 15.60 1.16
N ASN A 345 12.83 14.82 0.79
CA ASN A 345 14.16 14.90 1.42
C ASN A 345 14.79 16.30 1.27
N ALA A 346 14.45 17.04 0.21
CA ALA A 346 14.99 18.37 -0.05
C ALA A 346 14.59 19.39 1.04
N ASP A 347 13.39 19.25 1.61
CA ASP A 347 12.91 20.10 2.71
C ASP A 347 13.79 19.99 3.96
N CYS A 348 14.45 18.84 4.13
CA CYS A 348 15.33 18.52 5.25
C CYS A 348 16.80 18.89 5.00
N ALA A 349 17.20 19.09 3.74
CA ALA A 349 18.59 19.34 3.39
C ALA A 349 19.03 20.74 3.78
N SER A 350 18.22 21.76 3.41
CA SER A 350 18.33 23.21 3.69
C SER A 350 19.75 23.81 3.71
N THR A 351 19.93 25.09 4.08
CA THR A 351 21.25 25.72 3.99
C THR A 351 22.16 25.31 5.17
N CYS A 352 23.28 24.65 4.91
CA CYS A 352 24.38 24.40 5.85
C CYS A 352 25.65 25.17 5.47
N ALA A 353 26.46 25.52 6.46
CA ALA A 353 27.79 26.11 6.29
C ALA A 353 28.89 25.06 6.43
N THR A 354 28.69 24.09 7.34
CA THR A 354 29.62 22.98 7.59
C THR A 354 28.86 21.67 7.81
N VAL A 355 29.58 20.55 7.77
CA VAL A 355 28.99 19.23 8.08
C VAL A 355 28.44 19.15 9.52
N ALA A 356 28.96 19.97 10.45
CA ALA A 356 28.48 20.02 11.83
C ALA A 356 27.07 20.62 11.97
N ASP A 357 26.58 21.34 10.96
CA ASP A 357 25.19 21.83 10.94
C ASP A 357 24.21 20.68 10.63
N CYS A 358 24.70 19.60 10.04
CA CYS A 358 23.91 18.44 9.66
C CYS A 358 23.82 17.42 10.79
N SER A 359 22.73 16.65 10.79
CA SER A 359 22.56 15.51 11.68
C SER A 359 23.66 14.48 11.43
N PRO A 360 23.99 13.63 12.42
CA PRO A 360 25.06 12.65 12.26
C PRO A 360 24.83 11.72 11.06
N GLY A 361 25.93 11.26 10.46
CA GLY A 361 25.94 10.50 9.20
C GLY A 361 26.06 11.36 7.93
N ALA A 362 26.02 12.69 8.04
CA ALA A 362 26.38 13.58 6.94
C ALA A 362 27.87 13.44 6.64
N THR A 363 28.22 13.30 5.35
CA THR A 363 29.63 13.27 4.92
C THR A 363 30.05 14.57 4.25
N THR A 364 29.08 15.35 3.74
CA THR A 364 29.34 16.62 3.07
C THR A 364 28.16 17.59 3.22
N CYS A 365 28.47 18.88 3.22
CA CYS A 365 27.52 19.96 2.99
C CYS A 365 27.70 20.43 1.54
N THR A 366 26.98 19.80 0.59
CA THR A 366 27.19 20.00 -0.85
C THR A 366 26.28 21.11 -1.37
N GLY A 367 26.84 22.13 -2.01
CA GLY A 367 26.06 23.27 -2.51
C GLY A 367 25.36 24.04 -1.39
N GLY A 368 25.89 23.96 -0.17
CA GLY A 368 25.22 24.48 1.01
C GLY A 368 24.07 23.62 1.51
N ALA A 369 23.97 22.32 1.20
CA ALA A 369 22.90 21.45 1.71
C ALA A 369 23.40 20.12 2.28
N CYS A 370 22.73 19.63 3.33
CA CYS A 370 23.10 18.37 4.00
C CYS A 370 22.82 17.16 3.10
N ASN A 371 23.84 16.36 2.79
CA ASN A 371 23.71 15.26 1.84
C ASN A 371 22.98 14.01 2.37
N ASN A 372 22.79 13.92 3.69
CA ASN A 372 22.07 12.84 4.37
C ASN A 372 20.59 13.17 4.63
N ALA A 373 20.06 14.23 4.02
CA ALA A 373 18.71 14.69 4.29
C ALA A 373 17.64 13.63 4.02
N LYS A 374 16.74 13.43 4.98
CA LYS A 374 15.69 12.41 4.87
C LYS A 374 14.39 12.86 5.52
N CYS A 375 13.31 12.77 4.75
CA CYS A 375 11.95 12.98 5.19
C CYS A 375 11.30 11.61 5.47
N ALA A 376 10.89 11.37 6.72
CA ALA A 376 10.11 10.20 7.09
C ALA A 376 8.63 10.49 6.87
N GLN A 377 7.99 9.71 6.00
CA GLN A 377 6.57 9.80 5.72
C GLN A 377 5.84 8.73 6.54
N THR A 378 5.28 9.11 7.69
CA THR A 378 4.89 8.13 8.73
C THR A 378 3.41 7.81 8.79
N LYS A 379 2.56 8.57 8.07
CA LYS A 379 1.10 8.40 8.09
C LYS A 379 0.47 8.10 6.74
N CYS A 380 1.21 8.23 5.65
CA CYS A 380 0.67 7.93 4.32
C CYS A 380 0.63 6.43 4.04
N THR A 381 -0.14 6.03 3.02
CA THR A 381 -0.38 4.61 2.68
C THR A 381 -0.10 4.29 1.21
N ASN A 382 0.60 5.18 0.52
CA ASN A 382 1.19 4.90 -0.78
C ASN A 382 2.49 4.11 -0.65
N THR A 383 2.89 3.54 -1.77
CA THR A 383 4.21 2.91 -1.93
C THR A 383 5.32 3.86 -1.48
N GLY A 384 6.24 3.37 -0.64
CA GLY A 384 7.36 4.12 -0.09
C GLY A 384 7.10 4.75 1.29
N CYS A 385 5.85 4.79 1.76
CA CYS A 385 5.52 5.27 3.10
C CYS A 385 5.95 4.27 4.19
N LEU A 386 6.33 4.79 5.37
CA LEU A 386 6.68 3.96 6.53
C LEU A 386 5.41 3.43 7.20
N PHE A 387 5.47 2.21 7.72
CA PHE A 387 4.34 1.59 8.43
C PHE A 387 4.68 1.32 9.90
N GLY A 388 3.89 1.91 10.80
CA GLY A 388 4.10 1.81 12.25
C GLY A 388 5.44 2.37 12.70
N PRO A 389 5.78 2.25 13.99
CA PRO A 389 7.09 2.63 14.51
C PRO A 389 8.10 1.49 14.26
N PRO A 390 9.41 1.73 14.41
CA PRO A 390 10.41 0.67 14.34
C PRO A 390 10.08 -0.47 15.32
N LEU A 391 10.09 -1.70 14.82
CA LEU A 391 9.70 -2.91 15.56
C LEU A 391 10.93 -3.55 16.22
N PRO A 392 11.01 -3.57 17.57
CA PRO A 392 12.09 -4.27 18.26
C PRO A 392 11.85 -5.78 18.29
N ILE A 393 12.85 -6.56 17.87
CA ILE A 393 12.88 -8.03 17.95
C ILE A 393 14.07 -8.44 18.83
N PRO A 394 13.90 -8.44 20.16
CA PRO A 394 14.94 -8.82 21.10
C PRO A 394 15.16 -10.34 21.07
N ASN A 395 16.43 -10.75 21.07
CA ASN A 395 16.82 -12.14 21.26
C ASN A 395 17.42 -12.33 22.66
N ASN A 396 16.57 -12.68 23.63
CA ASN A 396 17.00 -12.88 25.02
C ASN A 396 17.99 -14.05 25.19
N ALA A 397 18.02 -15.02 24.27
CA ALA A 397 18.97 -16.12 24.35
C ALA A 397 20.36 -15.73 23.80
N GLN A 398 20.40 -14.78 22.86
CA GLN A 398 21.61 -14.28 22.21
C GLN A 398 21.49 -12.76 21.95
N PRO A 399 21.65 -11.91 22.99
CA PRO A 399 21.42 -10.47 22.88
C PRO A 399 22.10 -9.76 21.69
N PRO A 400 23.36 -10.10 21.29
CA PRO A 400 24.02 -9.51 20.13
C PRO A 400 23.32 -9.75 18.79
N THR A 401 22.44 -10.75 18.71
CA THR A 401 21.69 -11.09 17.48
C THR A 401 20.31 -10.43 17.40
N SER A 402 20.00 -9.54 18.34
CA SER A 402 18.73 -8.80 18.36
C SER A 402 18.64 -7.83 17.19
N THR A 403 17.43 -7.65 16.66
CA THR A 403 17.21 -6.84 15.46
C THR A 403 16.14 -5.77 15.63
N CYS A 404 16.37 -4.61 15.02
CA CYS A 404 15.37 -3.57 14.83
C CYS A 404 14.82 -3.66 13.40
N VAL A 405 13.51 -3.64 13.24
CA VAL A 405 12.83 -3.81 11.95
C VAL A 405 12.11 -2.53 11.55
N LEU A 406 12.35 -2.05 10.32
CA LEU A 406 11.63 -0.93 9.72
C LEU A 406 10.71 -1.43 8.62
N ASN A 407 9.41 -1.19 8.76
CA ASN A 407 8.42 -1.58 7.75
C ASN A 407 8.13 -0.43 6.77
N THR A 408 8.12 -0.74 5.48
CA THR A 408 7.82 0.20 4.39
C THR A 408 6.76 -0.39 3.47
N ILE A 409 5.81 0.42 3.04
CA ILE A 409 4.73 0.03 2.13
C ILE A 409 5.28 -0.18 0.71
N THR A 410 4.96 -1.31 0.09
CA THR A 410 5.48 -1.72 -1.23
C THR A 410 4.45 -1.62 -2.36
N ALA A 411 3.17 -1.44 -2.03
CA ALA A 411 2.10 -1.13 -2.97
C ALA A 411 1.06 -0.23 -2.29
N ASN A 412 0.36 0.59 -3.08
CA ASN A 412 -0.66 1.50 -2.54
C ASN A 412 -1.77 0.70 -1.84
N ALA A 413 -2.22 1.19 -0.69
CA ALA A 413 -3.30 0.55 0.05
C ALA A 413 -4.59 0.47 -0.77
N THR A 414 -5.34 -0.61 -0.57
CA THR A 414 -6.69 -0.81 -1.10
C THR A 414 -7.57 -1.42 -0.02
N GLY A 415 -8.88 -1.20 -0.09
CA GLY A 415 -9.81 -1.84 0.84
C GLY A 415 -11.16 -1.15 0.92
N SER A 416 -11.94 -1.49 1.94
CA SER A 416 -13.23 -0.89 2.22
C SER A 416 -13.36 -0.56 3.72
N ALA A 417 -14.17 0.44 4.06
CA ALA A 417 -14.54 0.73 5.44
C ALA A 417 -16.04 1.02 5.57
N ASP A 418 -16.59 0.89 6.77
CA ASP A 418 -17.93 1.32 7.11
C ASP A 418 -17.87 2.43 8.17
N CYS A 419 -18.33 3.63 7.82
CA CYS A 419 -18.24 4.81 8.67
C CYS A 419 -19.29 4.86 9.80
N ASN A 420 -20.33 4.04 9.77
CA ASN A 420 -21.29 3.93 10.88
C ASN A 420 -20.86 2.84 11.87
N ALA A 421 -20.40 1.70 11.37
CA ALA A 421 -19.90 0.61 12.19
C ALA A 421 -18.49 0.87 12.73
N GLY A 422 -17.72 1.77 12.08
CA GLY A 422 -16.32 2.01 12.40
C GLY A 422 -15.41 0.82 12.03
N SER A 423 -15.83 0.00 11.07
CA SER A 423 -15.12 -1.23 10.69
C SER A 423 -14.35 -1.07 9.37
N VAL A 424 -13.27 -1.82 9.20
CA VAL A 424 -12.44 -1.83 7.98
C VAL A 424 -12.33 -3.26 7.45
N THR A 425 -12.70 -3.48 6.21
CA THR A 425 -12.75 -4.80 5.55
C THR A 425 -11.81 -4.85 4.35
N ASN A 426 -11.09 -5.97 4.20
CA ASN A 426 -10.15 -6.23 3.12
C ASN A 426 -9.12 -5.11 2.90
N LEU A 427 -8.71 -4.40 3.96
CA LEU A 427 -7.63 -3.45 3.86
C LEU A 427 -6.34 -4.21 3.58
N ASN A 428 -5.71 -3.95 2.44
CA ASN A 428 -4.54 -4.65 1.97
C ASN A 428 -3.35 -3.68 1.88
N LEU A 429 -2.35 -3.87 2.75
CA LEU A 429 -1.09 -3.13 2.73
C LEU A 429 0.09 -4.10 2.61
N PRO A 430 0.65 -4.26 1.40
CA PRO A 430 1.89 -5.00 1.22
C PRO A 430 3.08 -4.26 1.82
N LEU A 431 3.87 -4.92 2.67
CA LEU A 431 5.02 -4.36 3.38
C LEU A 431 6.32 -5.06 3.01
N SER A 432 7.42 -4.30 3.07
CA SER A 432 8.80 -4.77 3.08
C SER A 432 9.43 -4.42 4.43
N SER A 433 10.16 -5.36 5.01
CA SER A 433 10.80 -5.22 6.31
C SER A 433 12.32 -5.10 6.16
N GLY A 434 12.86 -3.93 6.45
CA GLY A 434 14.31 -3.71 6.56
C GLY A 434 14.82 -4.15 7.93
N ILE A 435 15.82 -5.03 7.97
CA ILE A 435 16.39 -5.57 9.21
C ILE A 435 17.70 -4.87 9.55
N PHE A 436 17.85 -4.50 10.82
CA PHE A 436 19.07 -3.95 11.39
C PHE A 436 19.54 -4.81 12.55
N LEU A 437 20.75 -5.39 12.46
CA LEU A 437 21.39 -6.16 13.51
C LEU A 437 22.08 -5.22 14.51
N THR A 438 21.35 -4.82 15.54
CA THR A 438 21.79 -3.77 16.47
C THR A 438 22.29 -4.33 17.79
N GLY A 439 21.88 -5.55 18.16
CA GLY A 439 22.05 -6.05 19.52
C GLY A 439 21.28 -5.19 20.54
N ASP A 440 21.84 -5.05 21.74
CA ASP A 440 21.35 -4.13 22.77
C ASP A 440 22.02 -2.75 22.65
N LEU A 441 21.24 -1.71 22.37
CA LEU A 441 21.73 -0.35 22.22
C LEU A 441 21.77 0.44 23.53
N MET A 442 21.08 -0.03 24.58
CA MET A 442 20.92 0.72 25.82
C MET A 442 21.08 -0.16 27.07
N PRO A 443 22.27 -0.74 27.30
CA PRO A 443 22.52 -1.65 28.40
C PRO A 443 22.44 -0.99 29.79
N MET A 444 22.60 0.34 29.87
CA MET A 444 22.39 1.12 31.10
C MET A 444 21.82 2.50 30.81
N ARG A 445 20.75 2.87 31.52
CA ARG A 445 19.99 4.12 31.29
C ARG A 445 19.74 4.89 32.57
N CYS A 446 19.69 6.21 32.47
CA CYS A 446 19.25 7.06 33.57
C CYS A 446 17.75 6.90 33.84
N SER A 447 17.39 6.77 35.11
CA SER A 447 16.02 6.87 35.61
C SER A 447 15.85 8.12 36.47
N GLY A 448 14.80 8.89 36.18
CA GLY A 448 14.58 10.21 36.77
C GLY A 448 15.62 11.26 36.34
N GLY A 449 15.67 12.38 37.07
CA GLY A 449 16.58 13.48 36.77
C GLY A 449 16.24 14.28 35.52
N THR A 450 17.21 15.03 35.01
CA THR A 450 17.04 15.90 33.81
C THR A 450 17.24 15.18 32.48
N THR A 451 17.78 13.95 32.51
CA THR A 451 18.13 13.16 31.33
C THR A 451 17.65 11.70 31.43
N PRO A 452 16.38 11.43 31.76
CA PRO A 452 15.87 10.05 31.80
C PRO A 452 16.04 9.37 30.43
N GLY A 453 16.36 8.08 30.46
CA GLY A 453 16.65 7.25 29.29
C GLY A 453 18.05 7.42 28.69
N ALA A 454 18.81 8.47 29.05
CA ALA A 454 20.14 8.69 28.51
C ALA A 454 21.11 7.57 28.94
N ASN A 455 22.05 7.23 28.06
CA ASN A 455 23.08 6.24 28.36
C ASN A 455 23.95 6.74 29.53
N CYS A 456 24.12 5.89 30.54
CA CYS A 456 24.94 6.19 31.73
C CYS A 456 26.13 5.23 31.91
N THR A 457 26.42 4.43 30.88
CA THR A 457 27.54 3.50 30.84
C THR A 457 28.87 4.26 30.80
N GLY A 458 29.78 3.89 31.70
CA GLY A 458 31.16 4.35 31.72
C GLY A 458 32.02 3.62 30.69
N GLY A 459 33.29 4.03 30.56
CA GLY A 459 34.22 3.46 29.59
C GLY A 459 34.54 1.97 29.77
N GLY A 460 34.11 1.33 30.87
CA GLY A 460 34.34 -0.09 31.16
C GLY A 460 33.18 -1.03 30.82
N GLY A 461 32.09 -0.53 30.24
CA GLY A 461 30.92 -1.33 29.86
C GLY A 461 29.90 -1.52 31.00
N CYS A 462 29.09 -2.58 30.91
CA CYS A 462 28.03 -2.87 31.89
C CYS A 462 28.57 -2.84 33.33
N GLY A 463 27.81 -2.24 34.24
CA GLY A 463 28.16 -2.13 35.66
C GLY A 463 29.12 -0.97 35.96
N THR A 464 29.72 -0.33 34.95
CA THR A 464 30.51 0.90 35.15
C THR A 464 29.66 2.13 34.90
N ILE A 465 29.53 3.01 35.88
CA ILE A 465 28.69 4.22 35.77
C ILE A 465 29.59 5.42 35.42
N ALA A 466 29.24 6.16 34.38
CA ALA A 466 29.90 7.42 34.07
C ALA A 466 29.61 8.47 35.17
N VAL A 467 30.63 9.13 35.71
CA VAL A 467 30.43 10.11 36.80
C VAL A 467 29.55 11.26 36.33
N GLY A 468 28.48 11.55 37.09
CA GLY A 468 27.56 12.64 36.79
C GLY A 468 26.62 12.40 35.61
N SER A 469 26.55 11.18 35.07
CA SER A 469 25.76 10.86 33.87
C SER A 469 24.24 10.98 34.06
N CYS A 470 23.74 10.91 35.29
CA CYS A 470 22.31 11.07 35.61
C CYS A 470 22.08 12.20 36.63
N PRO A 471 22.14 13.49 36.24
CA PRO A 471 21.92 14.60 37.16
C PRO A 471 20.50 14.55 37.77
N GLY A 472 20.43 14.40 39.10
CA GLY A 472 19.16 14.27 39.83
C GLY A 472 18.42 12.94 39.60
N GLY A 473 19.09 11.93 39.03
CA GLY A 473 18.54 10.61 38.75
C GLY A 473 19.49 9.48 39.16
N THR A 474 19.16 8.25 38.79
CA THR A 474 19.96 7.03 39.06
C THR A 474 20.26 6.29 37.77
N CYS A 475 21.49 5.80 37.61
CA CYS A 475 21.84 4.92 36.49
C CYS A 475 21.31 3.51 36.78
N LEU A 476 20.41 3.01 35.95
CA LEU A 476 19.87 1.66 36.02
C LEU A 476 20.68 0.72 35.13
N ASN A 477 20.93 -0.49 35.62
CA ASN A 477 21.44 -1.60 34.83
C ASN A 477 20.26 -2.26 34.11
N ASP A 478 20.28 -2.20 32.77
CA ASP A 478 19.32 -2.81 31.85
C ASP A 478 20.00 -3.94 31.06
N THR A 479 21.08 -4.52 31.58
CA THR A 479 21.76 -5.68 30.98
C THR A 479 21.17 -6.99 31.47
N GLY A 480 20.87 -7.11 32.77
CA GLY A 480 20.29 -8.34 33.30
C GLY A 480 19.95 -8.35 34.78
N ARG A 481 19.26 -9.41 35.21
CA ARG A 481 19.02 -9.76 36.61
C ARG A 481 19.46 -11.19 36.89
N CYS A 482 19.90 -11.46 38.11
CA CYS A 482 20.22 -12.82 38.53
C CYS A 482 18.96 -13.69 38.56
N ALA A 483 19.08 -14.93 38.08
CA ALA A 483 17.99 -15.91 38.11
C ALA A 483 17.61 -16.28 39.56
N SER A 484 16.43 -16.88 39.74
CA SER A 484 16.04 -17.42 41.04
C SER A 484 16.84 -18.70 41.38
N GLY A 485 17.13 -18.91 42.66
CA GLY A 485 17.86 -20.09 43.14
C GLY A 485 18.92 -19.75 44.18
N GLY A 486 19.32 -20.72 45.01
CA GLY A 486 20.41 -20.56 45.97
C GLY A 486 20.19 -19.51 47.08
N GLY A 487 18.99 -18.93 47.20
CA GLY A 487 18.71 -17.80 48.09
C GLY A 487 19.03 -16.42 47.49
N GLU A 488 19.21 -16.34 46.16
CA GLU A 488 19.43 -15.09 45.43
C GLU A 488 18.37 -14.04 45.75
N VAL A 489 18.78 -12.78 45.85
CA VAL A 489 17.89 -11.66 46.16
C VAL A 489 17.19 -11.20 44.88
N THR A 490 15.91 -10.84 44.97
CA THR A 490 15.19 -10.29 43.81
C THR A 490 15.80 -8.96 43.38
N ASN A 491 15.73 -8.66 42.08
CA ASN A 491 16.28 -7.46 41.46
C ASN A 491 17.81 -7.30 41.56
N THR A 492 18.58 -8.33 41.93
CA THR A 492 20.05 -8.28 41.87
C THR A 492 20.49 -8.01 40.42
N PRO A 493 21.11 -6.85 40.12
CA PRO A 493 21.60 -6.54 38.78
C PRO A 493 22.85 -7.35 38.47
N CYS A 494 23.02 -7.72 37.21
CA CYS A 494 24.18 -8.46 36.75
C CYS A 494 24.57 -8.04 35.33
N CYS A 495 25.82 -8.27 34.99
CA CYS A 495 26.40 -8.07 33.67
C CYS A 495 26.89 -9.39 33.07
N PHE A 496 27.27 -10.34 33.93
CA PHE A 496 27.68 -11.69 33.56
C PHE A 496 27.36 -12.66 34.70
N ASN A 497 27.45 -13.96 34.43
CA ASN A 497 27.08 -15.02 35.38
C ASN A 497 27.81 -14.93 36.74
N GLY A 498 29.04 -14.41 36.75
CA GLY A 498 29.84 -14.27 37.96
C GLY A 498 29.32 -13.23 38.96
N ASP A 499 28.45 -12.31 38.54
CA ASP A 499 27.79 -11.36 39.44
C ASP A 499 26.70 -12.04 40.30
N CYS A 500 26.22 -13.21 39.88
CA CYS A 500 25.15 -13.95 40.53
C CYS A 500 25.73 -15.04 41.42
N ALA A 501 26.24 -14.65 42.58
CA ALA A 501 26.97 -15.55 43.48
C ALA A 501 26.13 -16.75 43.97
N LEU A 502 24.80 -16.63 44.03
CA LEU A 502 23.92 -17.67 44.56
C LEU A 502 23.21 -18.46 43.45
N SER A 503 22.72 -17.79 42.41
CA SER A 503 22.03 -18.46 41.29
C SER A 503 22.94 -18.85 40.11
N GLY A 504 24.13 -18.27 40.01
CA GLY A 504 25.13 -18.56 38.98
C GLY A 504 24.76 -18.12 37.56
N SER A 505 23.62 -17.47 37.36
CA SER A 505 23.08 -17.15 36.03
C SER A 505 22.58 -15.71 35.96
N CYS A 506 23.15 -14.95 35.03
CA CYS A 506 22.70 -13.61 34.68
C CYS A 506 21.84 -13.66 33.42
N LEU A 507 20.59 -13.22 33.50
CA LEU A 507 19.63 -13.32 32.39
C LEU A 507 19.16 -11.91 31.95
N PRO A 508 18.94 -11.68 30.65
CA PRO A 508 18.74 -10.34 30.07
C PRO A 508 17.30 -9.82 30.15
N GLY A 509 16.47 -10.43 30.98
CA GLY A 509 15.13 -9.99 31.28
C GLY A 509 14.83 -10.08 32.77
N SER A 510 13.62 -9.68 33.16
CA SER A 510 13.09 -9.85 34.52
C SER A 510 11.64 -10.24 34.49
N CYS A 511 11.25 -11.18 35.35
CA CYS A 511 9.84 -11.50 35.55
C CYS A 511 9.10 -10.31 36.15
N VAL A 512 7.95 -9.97 35.56
CA VAL A 512 7.15 -8.80 35.95
C VAL A 512 6.41 -9.01 37.27
N ALA A 513 5.92 -10.22 37.52
CA ALA A 513 5.13 -10.58 38.69
C ALA A 513 5.31 -12.08 39.06
N GLY A 514 4.51 -12.56 40.01
CA GLY A 514 4.52 -13.95 40.45
C GLY A 514 5.63 -14.28 41.44
N GLY A 515 5.83 -15.58 41.70
CA GLY A 515 6.84 -16.07 42.65
C GLY A 515 8.27 -15.76 42.24
N ASN A 516 8.50 -15.53 40.93
CA ASN A 516 9.79 -15.14 40.38
C ASN A 516 9.92 -13.63 40.11
N ALA A 517 9.00 -12.79 40.61
CA ALA A 517 9.03 -11.34 40.35
C ALA A 517 10.40 -10.70 40.67
N GLY A 518 10.97 -9.98 39.71
CA GLY A 518 12.28 -9.32 39.85
C GLY A 518 13.50 -10.21 39.64
N PHE A 519 13.33 -11.52 39.43
CA PHE A 519 14.43 -12.41 39.02
C PHE A 519 14.62 -12.42 37.50
N GLY A 520 15.84 -12.77 37.10
CA GLY A 520 16.26 -12.94 35.71
C GLY A 520 15.42 -13.93 34.94
N CYS A 521 15.16 -13.66 33.66
CA CYS A 521 14.47 -14.56 32.75
C CYS A 521 14.96 -14.40 31.30
N VAL A 522 14.75 -15.44 30.49
CA VAL A 522 14.95 -15.43 29.02
C VAL A 522 13.61 -15.52 28.30
N THR A 523 12.68 -16.33 28.85
CA THR A 523 11.36 -16.60 28.28
C THR A 523 10.27 -16.51 29.35
N ASP A 524 9.01 -16.45 28.94
CA ASP A 524 7.87 -16.49 29.88
C ASP A 524 7.83 -17.78 30.71
N ALA A 525 8.43 -18.87 30.24
CA ALA A 525 8.53 -20.13 31.00
C ALA A 525 9.35 -19.97 32.29
N ASP A 526 10.29 -19.04 32.33
CA ASP A 526 11.07 -18.71 33.52
C ASP A 526 10.24 -17.92 34.56
N CYS A 527 9.06 -17.43 34.16
CA CYS A 527 8.18 -16.58 34.95
C CYS A 527 6.80 -17.25 35.15
N PRO A 528 6.68 -18.29 36.01
CA PRO A 528 5.41 -18.97 36.24
C PRO A 528 4.29 -18.00 36.62
N SER A 529 3.19 -18.04 35.87
CA SER A 529 2.01 -17.16 36.03
C SER A 529 2.30 -15.67 35.81
N SER A 530 3.37 -15.33 35.09
CA SER A 530 3.73 -13.97 34.69
C SER A 530 4.41 -13.97 33.31
N THR A 531 4.99 -12.84 32.93
CA THR A 531 5.73 -12.67 31.68
C THR A 531 7.15 -12.21 31.96
N CYS A 532 8.06 -12.60 31.07
CA CYS A 532 9.43 -12.13 31.05
C CYS A 532 9.50 -10.82 30.29
N ARG A 533 9.82 -9.73 30.99
CA ARG A 533 10.16 -8.46 30.35
C ARG A 533 11.64 -8.48 30.00
N THR A 534 11.97 -8.35 28.72
CA THR A 534 13.36 -8.16 28.28
C THR A 534 13.88 -6.77 28.67
N PHE A 535 15.18 -6.65 28.91
CA PHE A 535 15.84 -5.35 29.02
C PHE A 535 16.56 -4.93 27.74
N ILE A 536 16.62 -5.84 26.75
CA ILE A 536 17.35 -5.62 25.49
C ILE A 536 16.62 -4.57 24.66
N GLN A 537 17.29 -3.43 24.42
CA GLN A 537 16.71 -2.36 23.63
C GLN A 537 17.36 -2.30 22.24
N THR A 538 16.77 -3.04 21.30
CA THR A 538 17.31 -3.19 19.94
C THR A 538 16.95 -2.04 18.99
N CYS A 539 15.82 -1.37 19.18
CA CYS A 539 15.50 -0.15 18.44
C CYS A 539 15.81 1.09 19.28
N PRO A 540 16.36 2.17 18.69
CA PRO A 540 16.44 3.45 19.37
C PRO A 540 15.05 3.94 19.80
N ILE A 541 15.00 4.57 20.96
CA ILE A 541 13.75 5.06 21.56
C ILE A 541 13.67 6.56 21.44
N CYS A 542 12.45 7.08 21.33
CA CYS A 542 12.16 8.48 21.58
C CYS A 542 11.59 8.62 22.99
N ASN A 543 12.33 9.27 23.87
CA ASN A 543 11.91 9.43 25.25
C ASN A 543 10.71 10.37 25.34
N ALA A 544 9.58 9.88 25.83
CA ALA A 544 8.35 10.67 25.95
C ALA A 544 8.46 11.84 26.94
N THR A 545 9.38 11.79 27.90
CA THR A 545 9.60 12.86 28.89
C THR A 545 10.50 13.96 28.36
N THR A 546 11.59 13.62 27.66
CA THR A 546 12.56 14.63 27.17
C THR A 546 12.31 15.06 25.74
N GLY A 547 11.53 14.30 24.96
CA GLY A 547 11.34 14.52 23.52
C GLY A 547 12.64 14.32 22.72
N LYS A 548 13.56 13.48 23.22
CA LYS A 548 14.86 13.22 22.63
C LYS A 548 15.11 11.74 22.39
N CYS A 549 15.85 11.43 21.33
CA CYS A 549 16.28 10.08 21.07
C CYS A 549 17.22 9.60 22.17
N ASN A 550 17.06 8.34 22.59
CA ASN A 550 18.10 7.61 23.31
C ASN A 550 18.65 6.53 22.37
N ALA A 551 19.96 6.60 22.15
CA ALA A 551 20.72 5.81 21.18
C ALA A 551 20.34 6.07 19.71
N GLY A 552 20.96 5.28 18.82
CA GLY A 552 20.86 5.46 17.37
C GLY A 552 21.72 6.62 16.87
N ILE A 553 21.63 6.90 15.57
CA ILE A 553 22.44 7.96 14.94
C ILE A 553 22.01 9.37 15.37
N ASN A 554 20.77 9.51 15.86
CA ASN A 554 20.20 10.78 16.31
C ASN A 554 20.19 10.90 17.85
N ASP A 555 21.03 10.16 18.56
CA ASP A 555 21.09 10.20 20.02
C ASP A 555 21.14 11.65 20.54
N THR A 556 20.35 11.96 21.57
CA THR A 556 20.14 13.29 22.16
C THR A 556 19.42 14.35 21.30
N LEU A 557 19.13 14.06 20.04
CA LEU A 557 18.41 14.96 19.13
C LEU A 557 16.90 14.86 19.33
N SER A 558 16.19 15.91 18.90
CA SER A 558 14.73 16.00 19.02
C SER A 558 14.02 14.89 18.25
N CYS A 559 13.00 14.32 18.87
CA CYS A 559 12.15 13.30 18.28
C CYS A 559 10.72 13.44 18.78
N THR A 560 9.82 12.72 18.11
CA THR A 560 8.47 12.50 18.58
C THR A 560 8.26 11.01 18.81
N PRO A 561 7.69 10.62 19.98
CA PRO A 561 7.28 9.24 20.26
C PRO A 561 6.43 8.65 19.14
N GLY A 562 6.76 7.43 18.70
CA GLY A 562 6.01 6.72 17.68
C GLY A 562 4.61 6.37 18.16
N ASP A 563 4.53 5.52 19.21
CA ASP A 563 3.28 4.92 19.72
C ASP A 563 3.37 4.52 21.22
N SER A 564 2.58 3.57 21.72
CA SER A 564 2.65 3.08 23.13
C SER A 564 3.98 2.41 23.45
N GLY A 565 4.36 2.42 24.73
CA GLY A 565 5.50 1.63 25.21
C GLY A 565 5.21 0.14 25.12
N ILE A 566 6.17 -0.63 24.62
CA ILE A 566 6.14 -2.10 24.67
C ILE A 566 6.82 -2.49 25.98
N ASP A 567 6.09 -3.15 26.89
CA ASP A 567 6.62 -3.69 28.16
C ASP A 567 7.34 -2.69 29.08
N GLY A 568 7.03 -1.39 28.99
CA GLY A 568 7.69 -0.35 29.79
C GLY A 568 8.99 0.18 29.17
N ASP A 569 9.37 -0.30 27.98
CA ASP A 569 10.35 0.35 27.14
C ASP A 569 9.72 1.57 26.45
N TYR A 570 10.48 2.66 26.43
CA TYR A 570 10.06 3.91 25.83
C TYR A 570 9.76 3.72 24.34
N PRO A 571 8.84 4.51 23.78
CA PRO A 571 8.36 4.27 22.43
C PRO A 571 9.45 4.48 21.38
N THR A 572 9.57 3.54 20.45
CA THR A 572 10.46 3.67 19.29
C THR A 572 9.93 4.76 18.35
N SER A 573 10.80 5.31 17.50
CA SER A 573 10.40 6.32 16.53
C SER A 573 11.30 6.32 15.31
N HIS A 574 10.73 6.63 14.15
CA HIS A 574 11.50 6.87 12.93
C HIS A 574 12.37 8.12 13.01
N ASP A 575 12.11 9.01 13.96
CA ASP A 575 12.99 10.14 14.32
C ASP A 575 14.32 9.68 14.91
N CYS A 576 14.36 8.45 15.42
CA CYS A 576 15.53 7.83 16.01
C CYS A 576 15.92 6.60 15.16
N PRO A 577 16.44 6.80 13.93
CA PRO A 577 16.71 5.67 13.05
C PRO A 577 17.85 4.80 13.61
N PRO A 578 17.78 3.47 13.39
CA PRO A 578 18.85 2.57 13.77
C PRO A 578 20.15 2.91 13.00
N PRO A 579 21.33 2.52 13.53
CA PRO A 579 22.59 2.76 12.86
C PRO A 579 22.61 2.15 11.44
N PRO A 580 22.91 2.93 10.38
CA PRO A 580 22.90 2.42 9.00
C PRO A 580 23.87 1.26 8.77
N ALA A 581 25.01 1.25 9.49
CA ALA A 581 26.02 0.19 9.40
C ALA A 581 25.53 -1.17 9.89
N SER A 582 24.42 -1.22 10.64
CA SER A 582 23.79 -2.46 11.12
C SER A 582 22.79 -3.06 10.12
N GLY A 583 22.54 -2.40 8.98
CA GLY A 583 21.56 -2.86 8.00
C GLY A 583 21.97 -4.16 7.31
N LEU A 584 21.14 -5.20 7.42
CA LEU A 584 21.33 -6.48 6.74
C LEU A 584 20.63 -6.54 5.37
N GLY A 585 19.71 -5.61 5.12
CA GLY A 585 18.89 -5.55 3.90
C GLY A 585 17.39 -5.72 4.20
N ALA A 586 16.61 -5.86 3.14
CA ALA A 586 15.18 -6.11 3.22
C ALA A 586 14.89 -7.61 3.13
N LEU A 587 13.99 -8.10 3.99
CA LEU A 587 13.46 -9.46 3.87
C LEU A 587 12.67 -9.60 2.56
N PRO A 588 12.95 -10.61 1.72
CA PRO A 588 12.18 -10.88 0.51
C PRO A 588 10.90 -11.67 0.83
N ILE A 589 10.21 -11.32 1.92
CA ILE A 589 8.96 -11.95 2.33
C ILE A 589 7.85 -10.93 2.10
N SER A 590 6.89 -11.26 1.23
CA SER A 590 5.69 -10.45 1.01
C SER A 590 4.81 -10.52 2.27
N PHE A 591 5.08 -9.64 3.22
CA PHE A 591 4.20 -9.39 4.35
C PHE A 591 3.03 -8.55 3.86
N VAL A 592 1.81 -8.95 4.21
CA VAL A 592 0.61 -8.21 3.85
C VAL A 592 -0.20 -8.03 5.11
N LEU A 593 -0.42 -6.78 5.50
CA LEU A 593 -1.43 -6.48 6.49
C LEU A 593 -2.79 -6.58 5.80
N ASN A 594 -3.61 -7.56 6.22
CA ASN A 594 -4.96 -7.80 5.73
C ASN A 594 -5.94 -7.87 6.91
N THR A 595 -7.12 -7.26 6.78
CA THR A 595 -8.21 -7.40 7.77
C THR A 595 -9.18 -8.56 7.48
N GLY A 596 -9.04 -9.22 6.32
CA GLY A 596 -9.77 -10.42 5.93
C GLY A 596 -9.02 -11.73 6.24
N THR A 597 -9.66 -12.87 5.97
CA THR A 597 -9.02 -14.20 6.09
C THR A 597 -8.02 -14.38 4.96
N VAL A 598 -6.77 -14.71 5.30
CA VAL A 598 -5.71 -15.02 4.33
C VAL A 598 -5.39 -16.51 4.43
N THR A 599 -5.59 -17.25 3.33
CA THR A 599 -5.21 -18.66 3.25
C THR A 599 -3.87 -18.78 2.53
N LYS A 600 -2.89 -19.42 3.18
CA LYS A 600 -1.63 -19.83 2.57
C LYS A 600 -1.45 -21.32 2.77
N THR A 601 -1.21 -22.05 1.69
CA THR A 601 -0.92 -23.49 1.74
C THR A 601 0.59 -23.68 1.77
N ALA A 602 1.10 -24.40 2.78
CA ALA A 602 2.49 -24.81 2.79
C ALA A 602 2.75 -25.80 1.63
N VAL A 603 3.93 -25.72 1.02
CA VAL A 603 4.36 -26.64 -0.03
C VAL A 603 5.57 -27.38 0.50
N ASP A 604 5.49 -28.70 0.56
CA ASP A 604 6.65 -29.54 0.89
C ASP A 604 7.65 -29.47 -0.25
N LEU A 605 8.81 -28.88 0.01
CA LEU A 605 9.93 -28.89 -0.92
C LEU A 605 10.79 -30.11 -0.61
N THR A 606 11.29 -30.78 -1.65
CA THR A 606 12.12 -31.99 -1.58
C THR A 606 13.40 -31.85 -0.75
N ASP A 607 13.74 -30.61 -0.39
CA ASP A 607 15.02 -30.22 0.21
C ASP A 607 14.82 -29.83 1.70
N GLN A 608 13.59 -29.88 2.20
CA GLN A 608 13.24 -29.66 3.60
C GLN A 608 13.21 -31.01 4.33
N VAL A 609 14.40 -31.57 4.58
CA VAL A 609 14.59 -32.78 5.42
C VAL A 609 15.46 -32.42 6.62
#